data_AF-A0A3D2GYU3-F1
#
_entry.id   AF-A0A3D2GYU3-F1
#
_cell.length_a   1.000
_cell.length_b   1.000
_cell.length_c   1.000
_cell.angle_alpha   90.00
_cell.angle_beta   90.00
_cell.angle_gamma   90.00
#
_symmetry.space_group_name_H-M   'P 1'
#
loop_
_entity.id
_entity.type
_entity.pdbx_description
1 polymer ?
#
loop_
_entity_poly.entity_id
_entity_poly.type
_entity_poly.pdbx_seq_one_letter_code
_entity_poly.pdbx_strand_id
1 'polypeptide(L)'
;MLSHELLDDHQYTVFAFGGVVLRFRAPDCLQAYTEVKEWDNGYLVVMAKYSHKEQPIEEYIDLLPILENLRMDAQGFLTPIKEVEISNE
;
A
#
# COMPACT_ATOMS: atom_id res chain seq x y z
N MET A 1 6.18 5.86 -0.77
CA MET A 1 6.70 4.48 -0.90
C MET A 1 5.68 3.51 -0.35
N LEU A 2 5.56 2.34 -0.99
CA LEU A 2 4.72 1.22 -0.58
C LEU A 2 5.63 0.03 -0.22
N SER A 3 5.39 -0.63 0.89
CA SER A 3 6.10 -1.85 1.28
C SER A 3 5.19 -2.79 2.06
N HIS A 4 5.74 -3.95 2.42
CA HIS A 4 5.10 -4.93 3.27
C HIS A 4 5.96 -5.17 4.51
N GLU A 5 5.35 -5.11 5.70
CA GLU A 5 6.04 -5.33 6.99
C GLU A 5 5.33 -6.46 7.77
N LEU A 6 6.11 -7.32 8.40
CA LEU A 6 5.62 -8.27 9.40
C LEU A 6 5.80 -7.64 10.79
N LEU A 7 4.71 -7.49 11.54
CA LEU A 7 4.72 -6.96 12.89
C LEU A 7 3.78 -7.79 13.78
N ASP A 8 4.29 -8.29 14.89
CA ASP A 8 3.49 -9.01 15.90
C ASP A 8 2.65 -10.16 15.31
N ASP A 9 3.30 -11.02 14.51
CA ASP A 9 2.70 -12.12 13.73
C ASP A 9 1.58 -11.72 12.75
N HIS A 10 1.43 -10.42 12.49
CA HIS A 10 0.49 -9.88 11.52
C HIS A 10 1.21 -9.24 10.34
N GLN A 11 0.64 -9.46 9.16
CA GLN A 11 1.10 -8.85 7.94
C GLN A 11 0.42 -7.50 7.70
N TYR A 12 1.22 -6.49 7.38
CA TYR A 12 0.76 -5.14 7.10
C TYR A 12 1.28 -4.67 5.76
N THR A 13 0.40 -3.96 5.06
CA THR A 13 0.82 -3.05 4.00
C THR A 13 1.15 -1.72 4.62
N VAL A 14 2.29 -1.18 4.20
CA VAL A 14 2.85 0.06 4.72
C VAL A 14 2.95 1.07 3.60
N PHE A 15 2.30 2.22 3.80
CA PHE A 15 2.37 3.35 2.88
C PHE A 15 2.98 4.54 3.60
N ALA A 16 4.15 4.97 3.14
CA ALA A 16 4.92 6.04 3.79
C ALA A 16 5.11 7.24 2.84
N PHE A 17 4.82 8.43 3.35
CA PHE A 17 5.05 9.70 2.65
C PHE A 17 5.19 10.86 3.65
N GLY A 18 6.17 11.74 3.42
CA GLY A 18 6.27 13.00 4.18
C GLY A 18 6.39 12.85 5.71
N GLY A 19 7.00 11.75 6.20
CA GLY A 19 7.09 11.44 7.63
C GLY A 19 5.84 10.79 8.24
N VAL A 20 4.80 10.57 7.45
CA VAL A 20 3.61 9.80 7.84
C VAL A 20 3.76 8.37 7.37
N VAL A 21 3.39 7.43 8.23
CA VAL A 21 3.35 5.99 7.91
C VAL A 21 1.96 5.46 8.18
N LEU A 22 1.25 5.08 7.13
CA LEU A 22 -0.02 4.36 7.20
C LEU A 22 0.28 2.87 7.23
N ARG A 23 -0.33 2.17 8.19
CA ARG A 23 -0.29 0.71 8.28
C ARG A 23 -1.70 0.17 8.27
N PHE A 24 -1.96 -0.79 7.40
CA PHE A 24 -3.24 -1.47 7.32
C PHE A 24 -3.01 -2.96 7.08
N ARG A 25 -3.90 -3.78 7.66
CA ARG A 25 -3.74 -5.24 7.65
C ARG A 25 -3.76 -5.75 6.22
N ALA A 26 -2.74 -6.51 5.86
CA ALA A 26 -2.67 -7.28 4.62
C ALA A 26 -3.13 -8.72 4.86
N PRO A 27 -3.53 -9.46 3.82
CA PRO A 27 -3.77 -10.89 3.94
C PRO A 27 -2.46 -11.62 4.30
N ASP A 28 -2.48 -12.56 5.24
CA ASP A 28 -1.29 -13.33 5.68
C ASP A 28 -0.60 -14.12 4.54
N CYS A 29 -1.28 -14.29 3.42
CA CYS A 29 -0.76 -14.96 2.24
C CYS A 29 -0.08 -14.02 1.24
N LEU A 30 -0.08 -12.71 1.48
CA LEU A 30 0.69 -11.75 0.71
C LEU A 30 2.18 -11.94 1.05
N GLN A 31 3.03 -11.96 0.03
CA GLN A 31 4.48 -12.11 0.21
C GLN A 31 5.21 -10.81 -0.09
N ALA A 32 4.81 -10.12 -1.16
CA ALA A 32 5.41 -8.86 -1.58
C ALA A 32 4.50 -8.13 -2.57
N TYR A 33 4.63 -6.81 -2.62
CA TYR A 33 4.29 -6.03 -3.81
C TYR A 33 5.52 -5.99 -4.72
N THR A 34 5.33 -6.22 -6.02
CA THR A 34 6.46 -6.35 -6.98
C THR A 34 6.55 -5.17 -7.94
N GLU A 35 5.45 -4.44 -8.16
CA GLU A 35 5.40 -3.32 -9.10
C GLU A 35 4.20 -2.40 -8.76
N VAL A 36 4.35 -1.10 -8.96
CA VAL A 36 3.22 -0.15 -9.01
C VAL A 36 2.90 0.10 -10.47
N LYS A 37 1.69 -0.25 -10.90
CA LYS A 37 1.21 -0.04 -12.27
C LYS A 37 0.56 1.31 -12.46
N GLU A 38 -0.19 1.77 -11.45
CA GLU A 38 -0.95 3.00 -11.52
C GLU A 38 -1.04 3.65 -10.14
N TRP A 39 -0.99 4.98 -10.14
CA TRP A 39 -1.29 5.83 -9.00
C TRP A 39 -2.23 6.93 -9.48
N ASP A 40 -3.43 6.97 -8.90
CA ASP A 40 -4.42 8.02 -9.13
C ASP A 40 -4.91 8.57 -7.80
N ASN A 41 -4.17 9.56 -7.28
CA ASN A 41 -4.52 10.39 -6.12
C ASN A 41 -5.23 9.65 -4.98
N GLY A 42 -4.64 8.55 -4.50
CA GLY A 42 -5.20 7.71 -3.42
C GLY A 42 -5.61 6.31 -3.86
N TYR A 43 -5.76 6.07 -5.15
CA TYR A 43 -5.99 4.74 -5.71
C TYR A 43 -4.68 4.17 -6.29
N LEU A 44 -4.30 2.96 -5.89
CA LEU A 44 -3.16 2.22 -6.46
C LEU A 44 -3.63 0.99 -7.19
N VAL A 45 -2.96 0.72 -8.31
CA VAL A 45 -2.92 -0.59 -8.95
C VAL A 45 -1.51 -1.14 -8.80
N VAL A 46 -1.37 -2.32 -8.21
CA VAL A 46 -0.07 -2.96 -7.95
C VAL A 46 -0.05 -4.41 -8.39
N MET A 47 1.15 -4.93 -8.66
CA MET A 47 1.36 -6.37 -8.79
C MET A 47 1.69 -6.95 -7.42
N ALA A 48 0.89 -7.90 -6.95
CA ALA A 48 0.99 -8.52 -5.64
C ALA A 48 1.33 -10.01 -5.77
N LYS A 49 2.40 -10.43 -5.12
CA LYS A 49 2.82 -11.84 -5.04
C LYS A 49 2.19 -12.48 -3.82
N TYR A 50 1.37 -13.49 -4.07
CA TYR A 50 0.75 -14.33 -3.03
C TYR A 50 1.40 -15.71 -2.97
N SER A 51 1.43 -16.29 -1.77
CA SER A 51 2.01 -17.62 -1.51
C SER A 51 1.33 -18.75 -2.29
N HIS A 52 0.05 -18.60 -2.58
CA HIS A 52 -0.78 -19.59 -3.27
C HIS A 52 -0.96 -19.29 -4.78
N LYS A 53 -0.25 -18.30 -5.32
CA LYS A 53 -0.27 -17.92 -6.74
C LYS A 53 1.11 -18.08 -7.33
N GLU A 54 1.21 -18.68 -8.52
CA GLU A 54 2.50 -18.85 -9.20
C GLU A 54 3.09 -17.50 -9.64
N GLN A 55 2.27 -16.65 -10.25
CA GLN A 55 2.64 -15.32 -10.74
C GLN A 55 2.01 -14.23 -9.87
N PRO A 56 2.64 -13.04 -9.76
CA PRO A 56 1.99 -11.87 -9.19
C PRO A 56 0.68 -11.56 -9.92
N ILE A 57 -0.32 -11.09 -9.18
CA ILE A 57 -1.62 -10.69 -9.73
C ILE A 57 -1.84 -9.19 -9.51
N GLU A 58 -2.71 -8.59 -10.31
CA GLU A 58 -3.11 -7.20 -10.12
C GLU A 58 -4.01 -7.07 -8.88
N GLU A 59 -3.69 -6.08 -8.05
CA GLU A 59 -4.42 -5.74 -6.83
C GLU A 59 -4.67 -4.23 -6.76
N TYR A 60 -5.82 -3.87 -6.21
CA TYR A 60 -6.30 -2.51 -6.13
C TYR A 60 -6.36 -2.08 -4.67
N ILE A 61 -5.75 -0.94 -4.35
CA ILE A 61 -5.71 -0.39 -2.99
C ILE A 61 -6.31 1.01 -3.02
N ASP A 62 -7.34 1.23 -2.21
CA ASP A 62 -7.95 2.54 -2.02
C ASP A 62 -7.56 3.11 -0.65
N LEU A 63 -6.79 4.20 -0.67
CA LEU A 63 -6.34 4.89 0.55
C LEU A 63 -7.42 5.81 1.12
N LEU A 64 -8.45 6.21 0.36
CA LEU A 64 -9.46 7.16 0.83
C LEU A 64 -10.20 6.64 2.08
N PRO A 65 -10.75 5.41 2.11
CA PRO A 65 -11.42 4.90 3.31
C PRO A 65 -10.48 4.79 4.51
N ILE A 66 -9.19 4.51 4.29
CA ILE A 66 -8.19 4.40 5.35
C ILE A 66 -7.95 5.78 5.98
N LEU A 67 -7.75 6.80 5.14
CA LEU A 67 -7.55 8.18 5.57
C LEU A 67 -8.79 8.74 6.27
N GLU A 68 -9.99 8.44 5.76
CA GLU A 68 -11.27 8.82 6.38
C GLU A 68 -11.44 8.21 7.78
N ASN A 69 -11.15 6.91 7.93
CA ASN A 69 -11.21 6.23 9.23
C ASN A 69 -10.23 6.82 10.25
N LEU A 70 -9.08 7.30 9.78
CA LEU A 70 -8.09 8.00 10.59
C LEU A 70 -8.41 9.48 10.79
N ARG A 71 -9.49 9.99 10.19
CA ARG A 71 -9.92 11.40 10.22
C ARG A 71 -8.83 12.36 9.71
N MET A 72 -8.08 11.93 8.70
CA MET A 72 -7.05 12.72 8.05
C MET A 72 -7.63 13.59 6.92
N ASP A 73 -6.98 14.72 6.63
CA ASP A 73 -7.24 15.46 5.39
C ASP A 73 -6.68 14.68 4.20
N ALA A 74 -7.53 13.85 3.60
CA ALA A 74 -7.13 12.97 2.52
C ALA A 74 -6.63 13.76 1.30
N GLN A 75 -7.34 14.83 0.92
CA GLN A 75 -6.95 15.63 -0.25
C GLN A 75 -5.59 16.31 0.00
N GLY A 76 -5.40 16.94 1.16
CA GLY A 76 -4.15 17.60 1.50
C GLY A 76 -2.97 16.63 1.60
N PHE A 77 -3.21 15.41 2.10
CA PHE A 77 -2.19 14.37 2.20
C PHE A 77 -1.79 13.77 0.84
N LEU A 78 -2.77 13.52 -0.05
CA LEU A 78 -2.58 12.82 -1.31
C LEU A 78 -2.09 13.72 -2.44
N THR A 79 -2.58 14.97 -2.51
CA THR A 79 -2.22 15.96 -3.56
C THR A 79 -0.70 16.12 -3.81
N PRO A 80 0.17 16.18 -2.78
CA PRO A 80 1.61 16.32 -3.02
C PRO A 80 2.30 15.05 -3.56
N ILE A 81 1.63 13.89 -3.54
CA ILE A 81 2.19 12.60 -3.98
C ILE A 81 1.99 12.46 -5.48
N LYS A 82 3.09 12.55 -6.23
CA LYS A 82 3.06 12.48 -7.70
C LYS A 82 3.18 11.05 -8.24
N GLU A 83 3.91 10.21 -7.51
CA GLU A 83 4.17 8.83 -7.87
C GLU A 83 4.37 7.99 -6.60
N VAL A 84 4.19 6.68 -6.74
CA VAL A 84 4.43 5.71 -5.68
C VAL A 84 5.34 4.63 -6.22
N GLU A 85 6.34 4.26 -5.42
CA GLU A 85 7.29 3.20 -5.69
C GLU A 85 7.25 2.13 -4.59
N ILE A 86 7.71 0.92 -4.92
CA ILE A 86 7.91 -0.15 -3.95
C ILE A 86 9.23 0.09 -3.19
N SER A 87 9.18 0.02 -1.86
CA SER A 87 10.39 -0.06 -1.03
C SER A 87 10.71 -1.52 -0.70
N ASN A 88 11.97 -1.90 -0.88
CA ASN A 88 12.50 -3.24 -0.59
C ASN A 88 13.29 -3.30 0.73
N GLU A 89 13.12 -2.30 1.60
CA GLU A 89 13.75 -2.28 2.94
C GLU A 89 13.17 -3.35 3.88
#